data_AF-A0A1H4M715-F1
#
_entry.id   AF-A0A1H4M715-F1
#
_cell.length_a   1.000
_cell.length_b   1.000
_cell.length_c   1.000
_cell.angle_alpha   90.00
_cell.angle_beta   90.00
_cell.angle_gamma   90.00
#
_symmetry.space_group_name_H-M   'P 1'
#
loop_
_entity.id
_entity.type
_entity.pdbx_description
1 polymer ?
#
loop_
_entity_poly.entity_id
_entity_poly.type
_entity_poly.pdbx_seq_one_letter_code
_entity_poly.pdbx_strand_id
1 'polypeptide(L)'
;MFCGTWSADKEIVMKSPTKIDGSRRPGGPISGQDSAAGPRKMLDILHLERQVLGDMQLRDELLRLYAEQLMALGPLICGAPGQARSEAAHTLRGASLAIGALALAHVCGELEAQGNGAGEAGQGGEETRREAALVIEGTRRRVAELLRS
;
A
#
# COMPACT_ATOMS: atom_id res chain seq x y z
N MET A 1 31.79 -3.64 13.44
CA MET A 1 30.63 -4.23 12.73
C MET A 1 30.17 -3.20 11.71
N PHE A 2 30.02 -3.63 10.46
CA PHE A 2 30.31 -2.85 9.25
C PHE A 2 29.63 -1.47 9.17
N CYS A 3 30.46 -0.45 9.38
CA CYS A 3 30.26 0.93 8.95
C CYS A 3 30.91 1.03 7.56
N GLY A 4 30.10 1.24 6.52
CA GLY A 4 30.57 1.39 5.15
C GLY A 4 30.69 2.86 4.76
N THR A 5 31.81 3.49 5.08
CA THR A 5 32.20 4.77 4.48
C THR A 5 32.66 4.52 3.04
N TRP A 6 31.86 4.95 2.07
CA TRP A 6 32.31 5.02 0.68
C TRP A 6 33.08 6.32 0.50
N SER A 7 34.41 6.23 0.46
CA SER A 7 35.28 7.29 -0.07
C SER A 7 36.21 6.65 -1.09
N ALA A 8 36.11 7.10 -2.33
CA ALA A 8 37.06 6.80 -3.39
C ALA A 8 37.20 8.03 -4.26
N ASP A 9 38.13 8.88 -3.87
CA ASP A 9 38.85 9.79 -4.75
C ASP A 9 39.32 9.04 -5.99
N LYS A 10 38.70 9.32 -7.14
CA LYS A 10 39.34 9.21 -8.45
C LYS A 10 38.89 10.39 -9.30
N GLU A 11 39.76 11.38 -9.37
CA GLU A 11 39.79 12.37 -10.45
C GLU A 11 39.72 11.66 -11.81
N ILE A 12 38.68 11.96 -12.57
CA ILE A 12 38.66 11.70 -14.01
C ILE A 12 38.56 13.04 -14.71
N VAL A 13 39.64 13.28 -15.46
CA VAL A 13 39.95 14.40 -16.33
C VAL A 13 38.79 14.81 -17.24
N MET A 14 38.64 16.14 -17.35
CA MET A 14 37.85 16.88 -18.31
C MET A 14 37.83 16.29 -19.73
N LYS A 15 36.61 16.08 -20.24
CA LYS A 15 36.30 16.30 -21.66
C LYS A 15 34.83 16.68 -21.81
N SER A 16 34.60 17.97 -22.04
CA SER A 16 33.40 18.52 -22.67
C SER A 16 33.76 18.93 -24.10
N PRO A 17 32.81 19.17 -25.02
CA PRO A 17 31.40 18.76 -25.07
C PRO A 17 31.01 18.18 -26.44
N THR A 18 30.07 17.23 -26.49
CA THR A 18 29.28 16.99 -27.71
C THR A 18 27.82 17.31 -27.44
N LYS A 19 27.43 18.43 -28.05
CA LYS A 19 26.11 18.98 -28.32
C LYS A 19 25.05 17.88 -28.49
N ILE A 20 24.28 17.60 -27.43
CA ILE A 20 22.99 16.93 -27.58
C ILE A 20 21.90 17.98 -27.73
N ASP A 21 21.25 17.85 -28.87
CA ASP A 21 20.21 18.70 -29.42
C ASP A 21 19.05 18.94 -28.44
N GLY A 22 18.63 20.20 -28.37
CA GLY A 22 17.58 20.71 -27.51
C GLY A 22 16.18 20.43 -28.07
N SER A 23 15.83 19.17 -28.29
CA SER A 23 14.45 18.76 -28.61
C SER A 23 13.71 18.28 -27.35
N ARG A 24 13.51 19.21 -26.42
CA ARG A 24 12.63 19.00 -25.25
C ARG A 24 11.36 19.81 -25.42
N ARG A 25 10.27 19.20 -25.93
CA ARG A 25 8.84 19.41 -25.56
C ARG A 25 7.99 18.27 -26.14
N PRO A 26 6.79 17.99 -25.61
CA PRO A 26 6.24 18.28 -24.28
C PRO A 26 5.90 16.99 -23.52
N GLY A 27 5.75 17.10 -22.20
CA GLY A 27 5.16 16.04 -21.40
C GLY A 27 3.78 15.68 -21.94
N GLY A 28 3.65 14.45 -22.43
CA GLY A 28 2.34 13.82 -22.56
C GLY A 28 1.75 13.67 -21.16
N PRO A 29 0.41 13.74 -21.01
CA PRO A 29 -0.19 13.46 -19.72
C PRO A 29 0.21 12.04 -19.32
N ILE A 30 0.81 11.87 -18.14
CA ILE A 30 0.76 10.61 -17.40
C ILE A 30 -0.69 10.39 -16.96
N SER A 31 -1.58 10.19 -17.95
CA SER A 31 -2.89 9.61 -17.76
C SER A 31 -2.69 8.11 -17.58
N GLY A 32 -2.39 7.75 -16.34
CA GLY A 32 -2.74 6.47 -15.74
C GLY A 32 -3.69 6.73 -14.59
N GLN A 33 -4.70 7.58 -14.80
CA GLN A 33 -5.92 7.49 -14.00
C GLN A 33 -6.57 6.19 -14.44
N ASP A 34 -6.30 5.11 -13.72
CA ASP A 34 -7.10 3.89 -13.76
C ASP A 34 -8.45 4.16 -13.06
N SER A 35 -9.16 5.19 -13.51
CA SER A 35 -10.58 5.36 -13.29
C SER A 35 -11.31 4.52 -14.33
N ALA A 36 -11.25 3.21 -14.13
CA ALA A 36 -12.15 2.25 -14.72
C ALA A 36 -12.45 1.21 -13.65
N ALA A 37 -13.51 1.46 -12.90
CA ALA A 37 -14.05 0.58 -11.88
C ALA A 37 -14.53 -0.74 -12.49
N GLY A 38 -13.60 -1.62 -12.87
CA GLY A 38 -13.81 -3.04 -12.71
C GLY A 38 -13.94 -3.35 -11.21
N PRO A 39 -14.58 -4.46 -10.81
CA PRO A 39 -14.65 -4.83 -9.40
C PRO A 39 -13.22 -4.90 -8.84
N ARG A 40 -12.85 -3.95 -7.97
CA ARG A 40 -11.55 -3.99 -7.30
C ARG A 40 -11.47 -5.33 -6.58
N LYS A 41 -10.55 -6.19 -6.99
CA LYS A 41 -10.36 -7.49 -6.35
C LYS A 41 -9.87 -7.21 -4.93
N MET A 42 -10.70 -7.53 -3.93
CA MET A 42 -10.36 -7.27 -2.53
C MET A 42 -9.17 -8.11 -2.05
N LEU A 43 -8.94 -9.27 -2.68
CA LEU A 43 -7.81 -10.15 -2.38
C LEU A 43 -7.29 -10.87 -3.62
N ASP A 44 -6.00 -10.80 -3.89
CA ASP A 44 -5.38 -11.59 -4.95
C ASP A 44 -5.08 -13.03 -4.51
N ILE A 45 -5.98 -13.94 -4.90
CA ILE A 45 -5.87 -15.37 -4.57
C ILE A 45 -4.59 -16.01 -5.11
N LEU A 46 -4.12 -15.62 -6.30
CA LEU A 46 -2.91 -16.21 -6.87
C LEU A 46 -1.66 -15.79 -6.08
N HIS A 47 -1.64 -14.56 -5.55
CA HIS A 47 -0.60 -14.10 -4.64
C HIS A 47 -0.62 -14.93 -3.34
N LEU A 48 -1.80 -15.09 -2.75
CA LEU A 48 -1.97 -15.88 -1.52
C LEU A 48 -1.53 -17.34 -1.71
N GLU A 49 -1.95 -17.99 -2.80
CA GLU A 49 -1.58 -19.38 -3.12
C GLU A 49 -0.07 -19.57 -3.29
N ARG A 50 0.61 -18.60 -3.92
CA ARG A 50 2.08 -18.60 -4.04
C ARG A 50 2.76 -18.44 -2.68
N GLN A 51 2.21 -17.60 -1.81
CA GLN A 51 2.75 -17.36 -0.47
C GLN A 51 2.72 -18.62 0.41
N VAL A 52 1.72 -19.49 0.21
CA VAL A 52 1.55 -20.72 0.99
C VAL A 52 2.00 -21.98 0.25
N LEU A 53 2.52 -21.84 -0.98
CA LEU A 53 2.98 -22.96 -1.82
C LEU A 53 1.93 -24.09 -1.97
N GLY A 54 0.65 -23.71 -2.01
CA GLY A 54 -0.48 -24.65 -2.13
C GLY A 54 -0.93 -25.31 -0.81
N ASP A 55 -0.34 -24.96 0.34
CA ASP A 55 -0.78 -25.46 1.64
C ASP A 55 -2.05 -24.74 2.11
N MET A 56 -3.17 -25.49 2.12
CA MET A 56 -4.48 -24.99 2.49
C MET A 56 -4.63 -24.74 4.00
N GLN A 57 -3.92 -25.49 4.85
CA GLN A 57 -3.96 -25.26 6.30
C GLN A 57 -3.24 -23.95 6.65
N LEU A 58 -2.06 -23.74 6.05
CA LEU A 58 -1.30 -22.50 6.20
C LEU A 58 -2.06 -21.30 5.63
N ARG A 59 -2.73 -21.47 4.48
CA ARG A 59 -3.63 -20.44 3.90
C ARG A 59 -4.69 -20.00 4.90
N ASP A 60 -5.39 -20.95 5.48
CA ASP A 60 -6.48 -20.65 6.42
C ASP A 60 -5.95 -20.01 7.71
N GLU A 61 -4.78 -20.44 8.20
CA GLU A 61 -4.12 -19.81 9.34
C GLU A 61 -3.74 -18.35 9.05
N LEU A 62 -3.11 -18.07 7.91
CA LEU A 62 -2.77 -16.71 7.50
C LEU A 62 -4.02 -15.83 7.33
N LEU A 63 -5.08 -16.37 6.72
CA LEU A 63 -6.35 -15.66 6.56
C LEU A 63 -7.03 -15.36 7.90
N ARG A 64 -6.95 -16.25 8.89
CA ARG A 64 -7.48 -16.01 10.25
C ARG A 64 -6.69 -14.93 10.97
N LEU A 65 -5.35 -15.01 10.94
CA LEU A 65 -4.50 -13.98 11.55
C LEU A 65 -4.77 -12.60 10.93
N TYR A 66 -4.92 -12.56 9.61
CA TYR A 66 -5.25 -11.32 8.92
C TYR A 66 -6.67 -10.81 9.26
N ALA A 67 -7.64 -11.71 9.43
CA ALA A 67 -8.98 -11.34 9.89
C ALA A 67 -8.96 -10.71 11.29
N GLU A 68 -8.13 -11.24 12.20
CA GLU A 68 -7.93 -10.65 13.53
C GLU A 68 -7.34 -9.23 13.44
N GLN A 69 -6.35 -9.02 12.59
CA GLN A 69 -5.77 -7.69 12.34
C GLN A 69 -6.80 -6.71 11.77
N LEU A 70 -7.65 -7.14 10.83
CA LEU A 70 -8.73 -6.32 10.29
C LEU A 70 -9.73 -5.90 11.38
N MET A 71 -10.09 -6.82 12.29
CA MET A 71 -11.00 -6.51 13.40
C MET A 71 -10.39 -5.54 14.41
N ALA A 72 -9.10 -5.69 14.72
CA ALA A 72 -8.42 -4.86 15.70
C ALA A 72 -8.09 -3.45 15.15
N LEU A 73 -7.58 -3.36 13.92
CA LEU A 73 -7.03 -2.13 13.37
C LEU A 73 -8.05 -1.34 12.53
N GLY A 74 -9.04 -2.02 11.94
CA GLY A 74 -10.05 -1.36 11.11
C GLY A 74 -10.78 -0.19 11.80
N PRO A 75 -11.27 -0.35 13.04
CA PRO A 75 -11.90 0.75 13.77
C PRO A 75 -10.96 1.93 14.05
N LEU A 76 -9.67 1.66 14.32
CA LEU A 76 -8.67 2.70 14.54
C LEU A 76 -8.40 3.50 13.26
N ILE A 77 -8.30 2.82 12.11
CA ILE A 77 -8.11 3.46 10.82
C ILE A 77 -9.30 4.38 10.48
N CYS A 78 -10.52 3.97 10.81
CA CYS A 78 -11.72 4.75 10.52
C CYS A 78 -11.94 5.92 11.49
N GLY A 79 -11.58 5.76 12.77
CA GLY A 79 -12.02 6.67 13.84
C GLY A 79 -10.92 7.35 14.68
N ALA A 80 -9.69 6.83 14.68
CA ALA A 80 -8.62 7.38 15.51
C ALA A 80 -8.06 8.68 14.93
N PRO A 81 -7.47 9.57 15.76
CA PRO A 81 -6.81 10.78 15.29
C PRO A 81 -5.44 10.48 14.66
N GLY A 82 -5.02 11.37 13.75
CA GLY A 82 -3.68 11.54 13.21
C GLY A 82 -2.70 10.37 13.36
N GLN A 83 -1.84 10.48 14.37
CA GLN A 83 -0.76 9.55 14.65
C GLN A 83 -1.25 8.10 14.89
N ALA A 84 -2.28 7.90 15.72
CA ALA A 84 -2.80 6.57 16.02
C ALA A 84 -3.42 5.91 14.78
N ARG A 85 -4.04 6.71 13.90
CA ARG A 85 -4.53 6.24 12.60
C ARG A 85 -3.37 5.85 11.68
N SER A 86 -2.34 6.68 11.61
CA SER A 86 -1.13 6.43 10.80
C SER A 86 -0.46 5.11 11.20
N GLU A 87 -0.27 4.88 12.50
CA GLU A 87 0.34 3.64 13.02
C GLU A 87 -0.51 2.39 12.73
N ALA A 88 -1.82 2.49 12.90
CA ALA A 88 -2.74 1.41 12.55
C ALA A 88 -2.72 1.12 11.04
N ALA A 89 -2.69 2.18 10.21
CA ALA A 89 -2.62 2.08 8.76
C ALA A 89 -1.29 1.47 8.29
N HIS A 90 -0.15 1.88 8.87
CA HIS A 90 1.16 1.29 8.58
C HIS A 90 1.18 -0.23 8.82
N THR A 91 0.65 -0.64 9.97
CA THR A 91 0.58 -2.06 10.35
C THR A 91 -0.34 -2.84 9.41
N LEU A 92 -1.56 -2.34 9.18
CA LEU A 92 -2.51 -3.04 8.31
C LEU A 92 -2.06 -3.05 6.84
N ARG A 93 -1.33 -2.02 6.39
CA ARG A 93 -0.72 -1.98 5.06
C ARG A 93 0.27 -3.12 4.86
N GLY A 94 1.19 -3.32 5.80
CA GLY A 94 2.17 -4.40 5.74
C GLY A 94 1.50 -5.78 5.65
N ALA A 95 0.51 -6.03 6.51
CA ALA A 95 -0.27 -7.25 6.46
C ALA A 95 -1.04 -7.42 5.13
N SER A 96 -1.67 -6.35 4.64
CA SER A 96 -2.41 -6.35 3.38
C SER A 96 -1.53 -6.72 2.19
N LEU A 97 -0.29 -6.22 2.15
CA LEU A 97 0.68 -6.57 1.10
C LEU A 97 1.10 -8.05 1.18
N ALA A 98 1.27 -8.59 2.38
CA ALA A 98 1.65 -9.99 2.56
C ALA A 98 0.58 -10.96 2.04
N ILE A 99 -0.70 -10.66 2.26
CA ILE A 99 -1.83 -11.52 1.84
C ILE A 99 -2.32 -11.21 0.41
N GLY A 100 -1.92 -10.07 -0.17
CA GLY A 100 -2.32 -9.66 -1.52
C GLY A 100 -3.61 -8.81 -1.58
N ALA A 101 -3.97 -8.13 -0.50
CA ALA A 101 -5.06 -7.16 -0.42
C ALA A 101 -4.61 -5.77 -0.90
N LEU A 102 -4.21 -5.65 -2.17
CA LEU A 102 -3.56 -4.44 -2.71
C LEU A 102 -4.41 -3.18 -2.59
N ALA A 103 -5.74 -3.29 -2.79
CA ALA A 103 -6.64 -2.15 -2.64
C ALA A 103 -6.60 -1.59 -1.20
N LEU A 104 -6.56 -2.45 -0.19
CA LEU A 104 -6.48 -2.02 1.21
C LEU A 104 -5.08 -1.47 1.53
N ALA A 105 -4.03 -2.12 1.03
CA ALA A 105 -2.65 -1.64 1.18
C ALA A 105 -2.46 -0.22 0.61
N HIS A 106 -3.10 0.07 -0.53
CA HIS A 106 -3.04 1.38 -1.17
C HIS A 106 -3.67 2.46 -0.28
N VAL A 107 -4.93 2.26 0.12
CA VAL A 107 -5.66 3.24 0.96
C VAL A 107 -4.99 3.42 2.33
N CYS A 108 -4.46 2.36 2.92
CA CYS A 108 -3.69 2.48 4.17
C CYS A 108 -2.42 3.33 3.97
N GLY A 109 -1.76 3.24 2.81
CA GLY A 109 -0.58 4.07 2.50
C GLY A 109 -0.92 5.56 2.37
N GLU A 110 -2.08 5.89 1.80
CA GLU A 110 -2.58 7.27 1.75
C GLU A 110 -2.86 7.81 3.17
N LEU A 111 -3.49 7.02 4.02
CA LEU A 111 -3.77 7.40 5.42
C LEU A 111 -2.50 7.54 6.26
N GLU A 112 -1.52 6.66 6.08
CA GLU A 112 -0.19 6.74 6.71
C GLU A 112 0.53 8.06 6.32
N ALA A 113 0.50 8.43 5.04
CA ALA A 113 1.08 9.68 4.56
C ALA A 113 0.37 10.92 5.09
N GLN A 114 -0.96 10.87 5.24
CA GLN A 114 -1.76 11.97 5.78
C GLN A 114 -1.48 12.23 7.27
N GLY A 115 -1.29 11.18 8.08
CA GLY A 115 -0.98 11.33 9.51
C GLY A 115 0.45 11.80 9.80
N ASN A 116 1.38 11.61 8.85
CA ASN A 116 2.76 12.08 8.96
C ASN A 116 2.95 13.55 8.51
N GLY A 117 1.89 14.21 8.02
CA GLY A 117 1.91 15.62 7.60
C GLY A 117 0.78 16.44 8.26
N ALA A 118 0.88 17.77 8.22
CA ALA A 118 -0.11 18.69 8.79
C ALA A 118 -1.49 18.73 8.06
N GLY A 119 -1.83 17.68 7.29
CA GLY A 119 -2.96 17.64 6.35
C GLY A 119 -4.23 16.96 6.90
N GLU A 120 -4.43 16.96 8.21
CA GLU A 120 -5.46 16.12 8.86
C GLU A 120 -6.92 16.60 8.66
N ALA A 121 -7.13 17.85 8.22
CA ALA A 121 -8.43 18.54 8.27
C ALA A 121 -8.98 18.98 6.90
N GLY A 122 -8.56 18.34 5.80
CA GLY A 122 -9.08 18.61 4.45
C GLY A 122 -10.15 17.61 3.98
N GLN A 123 -10.99 18.01 3.02
CA GLN A 123 -11.98 17.13 2.36
C GLN A 123 -11.37 15.82 1.84
N GLY A 124 -10.12 15.86 1.36
CA GLY A 124 -9.40 14.66 0.90
C GLY A 124 -9.17 13.62 2.01
N GLY A 125 -8.90 14.04 3.25
CA GLY A 125 -8.72 13.10 4.36
C GLY A 125 -10.02 12.45 4.84
N GLU A 126 -11.17 13.09 4.61
CA GLU A 126 -12.48 12.48 4.85
C GLU A 126 -12.84 11.46 3.76
N GLU A 127 -12.55 11.78 2.50
CA GLU A 127 -12.77 10.89 1.38
C GLU A 127 -11.93 9.61 1.49
N THR A 128 -10.62 9.73 1.76
CA THR A 128 -9.75 8.57 1.97
C THR A 128 -10.23 7.70 3.14
N ARG A 129 -10.69 8.30 4.25
CA ARG A 129 -11.27 7.55 5.39
C ARG A 129 -12.53 6.80 4.98
N ARG A 130 -13.40 7.43 4.20
CA ARG A 130 -14.63 6.81 3.70
C ARG A 130 -14.32 5.64 2.76
N GLU A 131 -13.36 5.82 1.86
CA GLU A 131 -12.88 4.75 1.00
C GLU A 131 -12.27 3.61 1.81
N ALA A 132 -11.46 3.91 2.83
CA ALA A 132 -10.88 2.92 3.73
C ALA A 132 -11.95 2.05 4.39
N ALA A 133 -13.02 2.66 4.92
CA ALA A 133 -14.12 1.93 5.53
C ALA A 133 -14.78 0.94 4.55
N LEU A 134 -15.00 1.36 3.30
CA LEU A 134 -15.58 0.49 2.26
C LEU A 134 -14.65 -0.66 1.89
N VAL A 135 -13.36 -0.38 1.71
CA VAL A 135 -12.37 -1.39 1.33
C VAL A 135 -12.08 -2.36 2.46
N ILE A 136 -12.05 -1.91 3.72
CA ILE A 136 -11.91 -2.77 4.91
C ILE A 136 -13.08 -3.76 4.97
N GLU A 137 -14.32 -3.29 4.82
CA GLU A 137 -15.48 -4.18 4.89
C GLU A 137 -15.54 -5.14 3.71
N GLY A 138 -15.20 -4.68 2.50
CA GLY A 138 -15.08 -5.53 1.32
C GLY A 138 -14.02 -6.63 1.50
N THR A 139 -12.85 -6.26 2.04
CA THR A 139 -11.77 -7.20 2.36
C THR A 139 -12.20 -8.22 3.42
N ARG A 140 -12.84 -7.76 4.50
CA ARG A 140 -13.35 -8.63 5.58
C ARG A 140 -14.34 -9.66 5.04
N ARG A 141 -15.28 -9.23 4.20
CA ARG A 141 -16.23 -10.13 3.54
C ARG A 141 -15.52 -11.17 2.69
N ARG A 142 -14.55 -10.74 1.88
CA ARG A 142 -13.81 -11.64 1.00
C ARG A 142 -12.98 -12.67 1.75
N VAL A 143 -12.31 -12.26 2.83
CA VAL A 143 -11.57 -13.18 3.73
C VAL A 143 -12.54 -14.19 4.35
N ALA A 144 -13.70 -13.76 4.84
CA ALA A 144 -14.69 -14.64 5.41
C ALA A 144 -15.27 -15.65 4.40
N GLU A 145 -15.43 -15.27 3.13
CA GLU A 145 -15.81 -16.20 2.05
C GLU A 145 -14.78 -17.30 1.83
N LEU A 146 -13.49 -16.94 1.78
CA LEU A 146 -12.40 -17.90 1.56
C LEU A 146 -12.23 -18.87 2.73
N LEU A 147 -12.46 -18.41 3.96
CA LEU A 147 -12.43 -19.28 5.15
C LEU A 147 -13.62 -20.26 5.23
N ARG A 148 -14.66 -20.06 4.41
CA ARG A 148 -15.81 -20.97 4.31
C ARG A 148 -15.70 -21.96 3.14
N SER A 149 -14.72 -21.80 2.25
CA SER A 149 -14.52 -22.60 1.04
C SER A 149 -13.42 -23.64 1.21
#